data_AF-A1TR96-F1
#
_entry.id   AF-A1TR96-F1
#
_cell.length_a   1.000
_cell.length_b   1.000
_cell.length_c   1.000
_cell.angle_alpha   90.00
_cell.angle_beta   90.00
_cell.angle_gamma   90.00
#
_symmetry.space_group_name_H-M   'P 1'
#
loop_
_entity.id
_entity.type
_entity.pdbx_description
1 polymer ?
#
loop_
_entity_poly.entity_id
_entity_poly.type
_entity_poly.pdbx_seq_one_letter_code
_entity_poly.pdbx_strand_id
1 'polypeptide(L)' 'MSALSDLGDAIERALDECPVSDVLSILIGAFVGVTVEMVRRQGEDPTKAITIDGGIQRDVTISETKKGGAK' A
#
# COMPACT_ATOMS: atom_id res chain seq x y z
N MET A 1 14.41 19.20 -2.16
CA MET A 1 13.57 18.16 -1.53
C MET A 1 13.20 17.15 -2.59
N SER A 2 13.23 15.85 -2.28
CA SER A 2 12.76 14.80 -3.19
C SER A 2 11.29 14.50 -2.89
N ALA A 3 10.51 14.08 -3.88
CA ALA A 3 9.11 13.73 -3.68
C ALA A 3 8.89 12.64 -2.61
N LEU A 4 9.89 11.77 -2.40
CA LEU A 4 9.85 10.77 -1.33
C LEU A 4 10.05 11.38 0.07
N SER A 5 10.87 12.43 0.18
CA SER A 5 11.02 13.20 1.43
C SER A 5 9.70 13.89 1.77
N ASP A 6 9.08 14.56 0.79
CA ASP A 6 7.84 15.30 1.00
C ASP A 6 6.68 14.37 1.40
N LEU A 7 6.66 13.13 0.86
CA LEU A 7 5.70 12.11 1.27
C LEU A 7 5.93 11.66 2.73
N GLY A 8 7.19 11.50 3.15
CA GLY A 8 7.53 11.17 4.53
C GLY A 8 7.02 12.24 5.51
N ASP A 9 7.35 13.51 5.23
CA ASP A 9 6.92 14.66 6.04
C ASP A 9 5.39 14.76 6.11
N ALA A 10 4.69 14.46 5.01
CA ALA A 10 3.23 14.46 4.98
C ALA A 10 2.61 13.34 5.84
N ILE A 11 3.24 12.17 5.91
CA ILE A 11 2.80 11.06 6.77
C ILE A 11 3.00 11.43 8.24
N GLU A 12 4.16 11.96 8.60
CA GLU A 12 4.46 12.40 9.97
C GLU A 12 3.44 13.44 10.44
N ARG A 13 3.19 14.46 9.61
CA ARG A 13 2.21 15.49 9.89
C ARG A 13 0.78 14.92 10.05
N ALA A 14 0.40 13.94 9.23
CA ALA A 14 -0.92 13.31 9.36
C ALA A 14 -1.05 12.52 10.67
N LEU A 15 0.02 11.91 11.17
CA LEU A 15 0.02 11.22 12.46
C LEU A 15 -0.10 12.18 13.65
N ASP A 16 0.37 13.41 13.51
CA ASP A 16 0.21 14.46 14.52
C ASP A 16 -1.22 15.03 14.56
N GLU A 17 -1.87 15.14 13.40
CA GLU A 17 -3.16 15.83 13.25
C GLU A 17 -4.38 14.89 13.28
N CYS A 18 -4.21 13.59 13.00
CA CYS A 18 -5.31 12.65 12.79
C CYS A 18 -5.19 11.36 13.63
N PRO A 19 -6.29 10.63 13.87
CA PRO A 19 -6.22 9.29 14.45
C PRO A 19 -5.34 8.36 13.61
N VAL A 20 -4.46 7.60 14.27
CA VAL A 20 -3.56 6.62 13.62
C VAL A 20 -4.33 5.64 12.73
N SER A 21 -5.56 5.26 13.11
CA SER A 21 -6.40 4.37 12.30
C SER A 21 -6.74 4.93 10.93
N ASP A 22 -6.98 6.23 10.83
CA ASP A 22 -7.39 6.91 9.60
C ASP A 22 -6.20 7.03 8.66
N VAL A 23 -5.04 7.43 9.20
CA VAL A 23 -3.77 7.47 8.49
C VAL A 23 -3.41 6.07 7.95
N LEU A 24 -3.52 5.04 8.80
CA LEU A 24 -3.27 3.66 8.41
C LEU A 24 -4.21 3.20 7.29
N SER A 25 -5.50 3.54 7.35
CA SER A 25 -6.46 3.19 6.30
C SER A 25 -6.06 3.75 4.93
N ILE A 26 -5.57 5.00 4.90
CA ILE A 26 -5.10 5.64 3.66
C ILE A 26 -3.82 4.96 3.17
N LEU A 27 -2.85 4.73 4.06
CA LEU A 27 -1.57 4.09 3.72
C LEU A 27 -1.76 2.66 3.20
N ILE A 28 -2.68 1.88 3.77
CA ILE A 28 -3.03 0.56 3.25
C ILE A 28 -3.56 0.66 1.82
N GLY A 29 -4.47 1.59 1.54
CA GLY A 29 -5.01 1.80 0.20
C GLY A 29 -3.92 2.17 -0.82
N ALA A 30 -3.05 3.11 -0.46
CA ALA A 30 -1.93 3.53 -1.29
C ALA A 30 -0.94 2.39 -1.54
N PHE A 31 -0.55 1.66 -0.49
CA PHE A 31 0.32 0.50 -0.56
C PHE A 31 -0.26 -0.57 -1.49
N VAL A 32 -1.51 -1.00 -1.27
CA VAL A 32 -2.16 -2.02 -2.11
C VAL A 32 -2.24 -1.58 -3.57
N GLY A 33 -2.61 -0.32 -3.83
CA GLY A 33 -2.69 0.23 -5.20
C GLY A 33 -1.34 0.23 -5.91
N VAL A 34 -0.28 0.67 -5.23
CA VAL A 34 1.09 0.66 -5.78
C VAL A 34 1.58 -0.76 -6.03
N THR A 35 1.31 -1.70 -5.11
CA THR A 35 1.67 -3.11 -5.28
C THR A 35 0.96 -3.75 -6.47
N VAL A 36 -0.34 -3.54 -6.61
CA VAL A 36 -1.12 -4.05 -7.75
C VAL A 36 -0.55 -3.54 -9.07
N GLU A 37 -0.21 -2.25 -9.14
CA GLU A 37 0.40 -1.66 -10.33
C GLU A 37 1.82 -2.19 -10.58
N MET A 38 2.61 -2.45 -9.54
CA MET A 38 3.93 -3.09 -9.65
C MET A 38 3.82 -4.48 -10.27
N VAL A 39 2.94 -5.33 -9.73
CA VAL A 39 2.70 -6.70 -10.22
C VAL A 39 2.21 -6.67 -11.68
N ARG A 40 1.29 -5.76 -12.00
CA ARG A 40 0.81 -5.55 -13.37
C ARG A 40 1.95 -5.19 -14.32
N ARG A 41 2.88 -4.32 -13.92
CA ARG A 41 4.05 -3.91 -14.74
C ARG A 41 5.08 -5.03 -14.91
N GLN A 42 5.12 -6.00 -14.01
CA GLN A 42 5.95 -7.21 -14.12
C GLN A 42 5.33 -8.26 -15.06
N GLY A 43 4.10 -8.04 -15.55
CA GLY A 43 3.37 -8.97 -16.42
C GLY A 43 2.67 -10.10 -15.65
N GLU A 44 2.58 -9.97 -14.33
CA GLU A 44 1.88 -10.92 -13.47
C GLU A 44 0.39 -10.58 -13.35
N ASP A 45 -0.41 -11.54 -12.87
CA ASP A 45 -1.85 -11.39 -12.69
C ASP A 45 -2.16 -10.75 -11.32
N PRO A 46 -2.56 -9.46 -11.27
CA PRO A 46 -2.81 -8.76 -10.01
C PRO A 46 -4.12 -9.16 -9.33
N THR A 47 -4.92 -10.05 -9.93
CA THR A 47 -6.17 -10.51 -9.31
C THR A 47 -5.94 -11.62 -8.27
N LYS A 48 -4.78 -12.26 -8.33
CA LYS A 48 -4.33 -13.31 -7.40
C LYS A 48 -3.74 -12.71 -6.12
N ALA A 49 -3.49 -13.58 -5.15
CA ALA A 49 -2.80 -13.17 -3.93
C ALA A 49 -1.38 -12.72 -4.28
N ILE A 50 -0.97 -11.58 -3.74
CA ILE A 50 0.35 -10.99 -3.94
C ILE A 50 1.11 -11.10 -2.61
N THR A 51 2.25 -11.77 -2.60
CA THR A 51 3.16 -11.77 -1.46
C THR A 51 4.35 -10.88 -1.75
N ILE A 52 4.56 -9.87 -0.90
CA ILE A 52 5.72 -9.00 -0.95
C ILE A 52 6.68 -9.43 0.14
N ASP A 53 7.93 -9.68 -0.25
CA ASP A 53 9.04 -9.90 0.67
C ASP A 53 9.31 -8.60 1.47
N GLY A 54 9.14 -8.69 2.79
CA GLY A 54 9.34 -7.56 3.71
C GLY A 54 10.82 -7.29 4.02
N GLY A 55 11.73 -8.16 3.57
CA GLY A 55 13.16 -8.12 3.89
C GLY A 55 13.40 -8.24 5.40
N ILE A 56 13.85 -7.16 6.03
CA ILE A 56 14.03 -7.09 7.49
C ILE A 56 12.70 -6.94 8.25
N GLN A 57 11.64 -6.55 7.55
CA GLN A 57 10.28 -6.43 8.09
C GLN A 57 9.51 -7.74 7.84
N ARG A 58 8.24 -7.78 8.26
CA ARG A 58 7.39 -8.94 7.97
C ARG A 58 6.96 -8.93 6.52
N ASP A 59 6.88 -10.12 5.94
CA ASP A 59 6.20 -10.33 4.66
C ASP A 59 4.75 -9.85 4.75
N VAL A 60 4.27 -9.31 3.62
CA VAL A 60 2.90 -8.85 3.50
C VAL A 60 2.23 -9.61 2.37
N THR A 61 1.11 -10.27 2.69
CA THR A 61 0.25 -10.89 1.68
C THR A 61 -0.99 -10.04 1.47
N ILE A 62 -1.16 -9.53 0.25
CA ILE A 62 -2.42 -8.94 -0.22
C ILE A 62 -3.27 -10.09 -0.74
N SER A 63 -4.43 -10.30 -0.11
CA SER A 63 -5.37 -11.34 -0.53
C SER A 63 -5.91 -11.07 -1.93
N GLU A 64 -6.38 -12.13 -2.60
CA GLU A 64 -7.09 -12.04 -3.87
C GLU A 64 -8.20 -11.00 -3.83
N THR A 65 -8.51 -10.42 -5.00
CA THR A 65 -9.58 -9.44 -5.11
C THR A 65 -10.90 -10.03 -4.62
N LYS A 66 -11.53 -9.39 -3.61
CA LYS A 66 -12.85 -9.81 -3.13
C LYS A 66 -13.84 -9.77 -4.30
N LYS A 67 -14.59 -10.87 -4.51
CA LYS A 67 -15.75 -10.92 -5.42
C LYS A 67 -16.79 -9.87 -4.98
N GLY A 68 -16.70 -8.65 -5.51
CA GLY A 68 -17.57 -7.51 -5.19
C GLY A 68 -16.89 -6.18 -4.88
N GLY A 69 -15.55 -6.10 -4.92
CA GLY A 69 -14.80 -4.86 -4.62
C GLY A 69 -14.62 -3.88 -5.80
N ALA A 70 -14.94 -4.29 -7.03
CA ALA A 70 -15.00 -3.40 -8.18
C ALA A 70 -16.42 -2.83 -8.27
N LYS A 71 -16.65 -1.66 -7.65
CA LYS A 71 -17.78 -0.79 -7.97
C LYS A 71 -17.24 0.51 -8.53
#